data_AF-A0A7C1HU96-F1
#
_entry.id   AF-A0A7C1HU96-F1
#
_cell.length_a   1.000
_cell.length_b   1.000
_cell.length_c   1.000
_cell.angle_alpha   90.00
_cell.angle_beta   90.00
_cell.angle_gamma   90.00
#
_symmetry.space_group_name_H-M   'P 1'
#
loop_
_entity.id
_entity.type
_entity.pdbx_description
1 polymer ?
#
loop_
_entity_poly.entity_id
_entity_poly.type
_entity_poly.pdbx_seq_one_letter_code
_entity_poly.pdbx_strand_id
1 'polypeptide(L)'
;MAAEFLSSVGTAYQVDRILTEAVNEIVLLTPSLKLHEGVLLRLQQADQRNVRTTLLYGRDRHQTRGQKWFKNLKNIRILYHDKINACVYR
;
A
#
# COMPACT_ATOMS: atom_id res chain seq x y z
N MET A 1 -4.82 16.73 -25.33
CA MET A 1 -4.70 15.30 -24.97
C MET A 1 -4.60 15.22 -23.46
N ALA A 2 -5.53 14.56 -22.78
CA ALA A 2 -5.35 14.24 -21.37
C ALA A 2 -4.24 13.18 -21.27
N ALA A 3 -3.34 13.33 -20.31
CA ALA A 3 -2.29 12.36 -20.08
C ALA A 3 -2.92 11.01 -19.71
N GLU A 4 -2.65 9.93 -20.47
CA GLU A 4 -3.26 8.61 -20.24
C GLU A 4 -3.00 8.06 -18.82
N PHE A 5 -1.91 8.49 -18.17
CA PHE A 5 -1.57 8.12 -16.80
C PHE A 5 -2.51 8.72 -15.74
N LEU A 6 -3.23 9.81 -16.05
CA LEU A 6 -4.21 10.43 -15.14
C LEU A 6 -5.57 9.74 -15.18
N SER A 7 -5.74 8.69 -15.99
CA SER A 7 -6.91 7.82 -15.91
C SER A 7 -6.82 6.89 -14.70
N SER A 8 -7.96 6.38 -14.24
CA SER A 8 -8.01 5.36 -13.19
C SER A 8 -7.21 4.11 -13.56
N VAL A 9 -7.30 3.68 -14.83
CA VAL A 9 -6.55 2.56 -15.39
C VAL A 9 -5.05 2.84 -15.39
N GLY A 10 -4.65 4.01 -15.89
CA GLY A 10 -3.25 4.45 -15.93
C GLY A 10 -2.66 4.56 -14.53
N THR A 11 -3.40 5.13 -13.58
CA THR A 11 -2.97 5.23 -12.17
C THR A 11 -2.84 3.85 -11.53
N ALA A 12 -3.81 2.95 -11.73
CA ALA A 12 -3.75 1.59 -11.21
C ALA A 12 -2.54 0.82 -11.77
N TYR A 13 -2.26 0.96 -13.07
CA TYR A 13 -1.08 0.39 -13.71
C TYR A 13 0.23 0.91 -13.08
N GLN A 14 0.32 2.22 -12.81
CA GLN A 14 1.51 2.78 -12.17
C GLN A 14 1.71 2.27 -10.74
N VAL A 15 0.64 2.19 -9.95
CA VAL A 15 0.68 1.62 -8.60
C VAL A 15 1.13 0.15 -8.64
N ASP A 16 0.55 -0.64 -9.54
CA ASP A 16 0.92 -2.05 -9.72
C ASP A 16 2.39 -2.20 -10.08
N ARG A 17 2.88 -1.36 -10.99
CA ARG A 17 4.28 -1.33 -11.41
C ARG A 17 5.22 -0.98 -10.26
N ILE A 18 4.94 0.08 -9.49
CA ILE A 18 5.76 0.48 -8.33
C ILE A 18 5.87 -0.66 -7.32
N LEU A 19 4.74 -1.28 -6.97
CA LEU A 19 4.73 -2.36 -5.98
C LEU A 19 5.41 -3.65 -6.50
N THR A 20 5.27 -3.93 -7.80
CA THR A 20 5.87 -5.10 -8.44
C THR A 20 7.38 -4.94 -8.63
N GLU A 21 7.85 -3.76 -9.00
CA GLU A 21 9.27 -3.52 -9.32
C GLU A 21 10.10 -3.18 -8.08
N ALA A 22 9.48 -2.86 -6.93
CA ALA A 22 10.20 -2.59 -5.69
C ALA A 22 11.11 -3.76 -5.28
N VAL A 23 12.38 -3.45 -5.02
CA VAL A 23 13.42 -4.44 -4.69
C VAL A 23 13.75 -4.47 -3.20
N ASN A 24 13.81 -3.31 -2.54
CA ASN A 24 14.34 -3.20 -1.16
C ASN A 24 13.28 -2.74 -0.15
N GLU A 25 12.45 -1.79 -0.55
CA GLU A 25 11.48 -1.16 0.33
C GLU A 25 10.26 -0.69 -0.46
N ILE A 26 9.09 -0.75 0.17
CA ILE A 26 7.85 -0.10 -0.23
C ILE A 26 7.40 0.78 0.94
N VAL A 27 7.10 2.04 0.66
CA VAL A 27 6.47 2.94 1.61
C VAL A 27 5.10 3.36 1.07
N LEU A 28 4.05 2.97 1.79
CA LEU A 28 2.66 3.28 1.45
C LEU A 28 2.07 4.20 2.52
N LEU A 29 1.66 5.39 2.12
CA LEU A 29 0.85 6.29 2.94
C LEU A 29 -0.59 6.20 2.45
N THR A 30 -1.54 5.99 3.36
CA THR A 30 -2.95 5.92 3.00
C THR A 30 -3.84 6.52 4.10
N PRO A 31 -4.91 7.25 3.78
CA PRO A 31 -5.85 7.70 4.80
C PRO A 31 -6.60 6.55 5.47
N SER A 32 -6.69 5.38 4.82
CA SER A 32 -7.44 4.23 5.33
C SER A 32 -6.82 2.90 4.92
N LEU A 33 -7.01 1.88 5.76
CA LEU A 33 -6.61 0.49 5.47
C LEU A 33 -7.59 -0.26 4.56
N LYS A 34 -8.61 0.41 3.99
CA LYS A 34 -9.48 -0.14 2.94
C LYS A 34 -8.76 -0.13 1.58
N LEU A 35 -7.69 -0.92 1.47
CA LEU A 35 -6.88 -1.04 0.26
C LEU A 35 -7.59 -1.91 -0.79
N HIS A 36 -7.34 -1.61 -2.07
CA HIS A 36 -7.83 -2.43 -3.17
C HIS A 36 -7.18 -3.82 -3.14
N GLU A 37 -7.92 -4.87 -3.53
CA GLU A 37 -7.44 -6.27 -3.49
C GLU A 37 -6.15 -6.47 -4.28
N GLY A 38 -6.02 -5.82 -5.44
CA GLY A 38 -4.79 -5.83 -6.23
C GLY A 38 -3.57 -5.31 -5.45
N VAL A 39 -3.74 -4.23 -4.66
CA VAL A 39 -2.67 -3.69 -3.81
C VAL A 39 -2.30 -4.71 -2.73
N LEU A 40 -3.30 -5.32 -2.07
CA LEU A 40 -3.06 -6.34 -1.04
C LEU A 40 -2.28 -7.54 -1.60
N LEU A 41 -2.63 -8.00 -2.81
CA LEU A 41 -1.92 -9.08 -3.49
C LEU A 41 -0.47 -8.69 -3.78
N ARG A 42 -0.21 -7.46 -4.24
CA ARG A 42 1.16 -6.99 -4.48
C ARG A 42 1.98 -6.86 -3.19
N LEU A 43 1.37 -6.44 -2.09
CA LEU A 43 2.04 -6.43 -0.79
C LEU A 43 2.42 -7.84 -0.31
N GLN A 44 1.56 -8.85 -0.55
CA GLN A 44 1.87 -10.25 -0.27
C GLN A 44 3.04 -10.77 -1.14
N GLN A 45 3.05 -10.43 -2.44
CA GLN A 45 4.14 -10.80 -3.34
C GLN A 45 5.45 -10.11 -2.97
N ALA A 46 5.39 -8.85 -2.53
CA ALA A 46 6.55 -8.12 -2.02
C ALA A 46 7.11 -8.78 -0.75
N ASP A 47 6.25 -9.21 0.17
CA ASP A 47 6.65 -9.94 1.38
C ASP A 47 7.37 -11.25 1.06
N GLN A 48 6.87 -12.02 0.08
CA GLN A 48 7.50 -13.25 -0.41
C GLN A 48 8.90 -13.01 -1.00
N ARG A 49 9.13 -11.82 -1.57
CA ARG A 49 10.43 -11.39 -2.11
C ARG A 49 11.34 -10.76 -1.06
N ASN A 50 10.94 -10.78 0.22
CA ASN A 50 11.65 -10.12 1.34
C ASN A 50 11.78 -8.59 1.19
N VAL A 51 10.85 -7.96 0.48
CA VAL A 51 10.80 -6.50 0.35
C VAL A 51 10.18 -5.92 1.64
N ARG A 52 10.89 -4.98 2.28
CA ARG A 52 10.38 -4.33 3.49
C ARG A 52 9.24 -3.40 3.14
N THR A 53 8.11 -3.53 3.82
CA THR A 53 6.94 -2.68 3.60
C THR A 53 6.67 -1.83 4.84
N THR A 54 6.67 -0.51 4.70
CA THR A 54 6.17 0.41 5.71
C THR A 54 4.82 0.98 5.26
N LEU A 55 3.75 0.58 5.96
CA LEU A 55 2.40 1.07 5.73
C LEU A 55 2.01 2.06 6.82
N LEU A 56 1.88 3.34 6.46
CA LEU A 56 1.48 4.41 7.34
C LEU A 56 0.03 4.81 7.04
N TYR A 57 -0.89 4.60 7.99
CA TYR A 57 -2.32 4.85 7.80
C TYR A 57 -2.88 5.97 8.70
N GLY A 58 -3.94 6.64 8.25
CA GLY A 58 -4.59 7.74 8.95
C GLY A 58 -6.03 7.50 9.40
N ARG A 59 -6.78 8.60 9.60
CA ARG A 59 -8.20 8.70 9.99
C ARG A 59 -8.61 8.11 11.34
N ASP A 60 -8.35 6.84 11.57
CA ASP A 60 -8.77 6.13 12.79
C ASP A 60 -7.75 5.04 13.12
N ARG A 61 -7.18 5.11 14.33
CA ARG A 61 -6.19 4.16 14.86
C ARG A 61 -6.73 2.74 14.95
N HIS A 62 -8.04 2.56 15.14
CA HIS A 62 -8.65 1.26 15.35
C HIS A 62 -8.89 0.46 14.07
N GLN A 63 -8.56 0.99 12.89
CA GLN A 63 -8.74 0.31 11.61
C GLN A 63 -8.01 -1.04 11.49
N THR A 64 -6.95 -1.27 12.27
CA THR A 64 -6.25 -2.56 12.30
C THR A 64 -7.05 -3.65 13.02
N ARG A 65 -8.01 -3.28 13.89
CA ARG A 65 -8.86 -4.25 14.59
C ARG A 65 -9.73 -5.00 13.57
N GLY A 66 -9.70 -6.33 13.64
CA GLY A 66 -10.51 -7.19 12.77
C GLY A 66 -9.89 -7.50 11.40
N GLN A 67 -8.83 -6.79 10.98
CA GLN A 67 -8.15 -7.09 9.73
C GLN A 67 -7.21 -8.28 9.87
N LYS A 68 -7.15 -9.12 8.82
CA LYS A 68 -6.35 -10.36 8.82
C LYS A 68 -5.27 -10.40 7.73
N TRP A 69 -5.36 -9.56 6.71
CA TRP A 69 -4.51 -9.66 5.51
C TRP A 69 -3.01 -9.49 5.79
N PHE A 70 -2.64 -8.70 6.80
CA PHE A 70 -1.25 -8.46 7.16
C PHE A 70 -0.70 -9.41 8.23
N LYS A 71 -1.53 -10.27 8.83
CA LYS A 71 -1.13 -11.08 10.01
C LYS A 71 -0.01 -12.07 9.71
N ASN A 72 0.07 -12.54 8.47
CA ASN A 72 1.06 -13.55 8.06
C ASN A 72 2.25 -12.94 7.32
N LEU A 73 2.27 -11.61 7.12
CA LEU A 73 3.36 -10.92 6.43
C LEU A 73 4.50 -10.71 7.41
N LYS A 74 5.71 -11.10 7.01
CA LYS A 74 6.90 -11.07 7.88
C LYS A 74 7.66 -9.74 7.79
N ASN A 75 7.54 -9.06 6.66
CA ASN A 75 8.32 -7.89 6.29
C ASN A 75 7.47 -6.61 6.27
N ILE A 76 6.30 -6.60 6.90
CA ILE A 76 5.43 -5.42 6.98
C ILE A 76 5.48 -4.74 8.36
N ARG A 77 5.61 -3.41 8.34
CA ARG A 77 5.44 -2.54 9.51
C ARG A 77 4.24 -1.65 9.27
N ILE A 78 3.26 -1.71 10.17
CA ILE A 78 2.05 -0.88 10.09
C ILE A 78 2.12 0.20 11.17
N LEU A 79 1.98 1.45 10.76
CA LEU A 79 2.10 2.64 11.60
C LEU A 79 0.85 3.51 11.45
N TYR A 80 0.48 4.23 12.50
CA TYR A 80 -0.66 5.15 12.49
C TYR A 80 -0.19 6.60 12.66
N HIS A 81 -0.79 7.51 11.88
CA HIS A 81 -0.67 8.96 12.09
C HIS A 81 -1.99 9.66 11.75
N ASP A 82 -2.53 10.44 12.69
CA ASP A 82 -3.85 11.06 12.62
C ASP A 82 -4.05 12.02 11.43
N LYS A 83 -2.98 12.70 10.99
CA LYS A 83 -3.03 13.71 9.91
C LYS A 83 -2.76 13.21 8.48
N ILE A 84 -2.93 11.92 8.20
CA ILE A 84 -2.75 11.40 6.83
C ILE A 84 -4.02 11.55 6.01
N ASN A 85 -3.93 12.43 5.01
CA ASN A 85 -5.00 12.73 4.06
C ASN A 85 -4.63 12.38 2.60
N ALA A 86 -3.39 11.95 2.35
CA ALA A 86 -2.90 11.59 1.02
C ALA A 86 -2.73 10.08 0.86
N CYS A 87 -2.87 9.61 -0.38
CA CYS A 87 -2.50 8.27 -0.79
C CYS A 87 -1.20 8.36 -1.63
N VAL A 88 -0.12 7.75 -1.16
CA VAL A 88 1.21 7.85 -1.78
C VAL A 88 1.87 6.47 -1.78
N TYR A 89 2.47 6.11 -2.92
CA TYR A 89 3.25 4.89 -3.11
C TYR A 89 4.69 5.30 -3.47
N ARG A 90 5.66 4.72 -2.77
CA ARG A 90 7.10 4.92 -3.01
C ARG A 90 7.84 3.60 -2.88
#